data_AF-A0A6L9SDD2-F1
#
_entry.id   AF-A0A6L9SDD2-F1
#
_cell.length_a   1.000
_cell.length_b   1.000
_cell.length_c   1.000
_cell.angle_alpha   90.00
_cell.angle_beta   90.00
_cell.angle_gamma   90.00
#
_symmetry.space_group_name_H-M   'P 1'
#
loop_
_entity.id
_entity.type
_entity.pdbx_description
1 polymer ?
#
loop_
_entity_poly.entity_id
_entity_poly.type
_entity_poly.pdbx_seq_one_letter_code
_entity_poly.pdbx_strand_id
1 'polypeptide(L)'
;MTDQEDRVYLWRQPDGYWRWQYALSGQDGVGDTRLLSHTAFASREEARAAAGTAYPDVSIDDLTARRRRRWLTFGCMLSALGALGALAVVAVAARRHHHSAQPTAARQRGSTAVRQYGVRCARMTAHNLG
;
A
#
# COMPACT_ATOMS: atom_id res chain seq x y z
N MET A 1 -1.77 -22.56 -34.74
CA MET A 1 -2.74 -23.50 -34.16
C MET A 1 -2.93 -23.11 -32.71
N THR A 2 -4.06 -22.53 -32.37
CA THR A 2 -4.43 -22.25 -30.98
C THR A 2 -4.70 -23.60 -30.30
N ASP A 3 -3.91 -23.93 -29.28
CA ASP A 3 -4.15 -25.08 -28.39
C ASP A 3 -5.55 -24.93 -27.78
N GLN A 4 -6.54 -25.56 -28.41
CA GLN A 4 -7.87 -25.70 -27.84
C GLN A 4 -7.86 -26.92 -26.96
N GLU A 5 -7.44 -26.71 -25.72
CA GLU A 5 -7.43 -27.75 -24.72
C GLU A 5 -8.80 -27.86 -24.06
N ASP A 6 -9.37 -29.05 -24.12
CA ASP A 6 -10.43 -29.49 -23.24
C ASP A 6 -10.03 -29.26 -21.79
N ARG A 7 -10.92 -28.63 -21.02
CA ARG A 7 -10.66 -28.36 -19.60
C ARG A 7 -11.87 -28.64 -18.74
N VAL A 8 -11.59 -29.19 -17.57
CA VAL A 8 -12.56 -29.23 -16.48
C VAL A 8 -12.20 -28.17 -15.45
N TYR A 9 -13.13 -27.25 -15.20
CA TYR A 9 -12.99 -26.23 -14.17
C TYR A 9 -13.62 -26.72 -12.87
N LEU A 10 -12.90 -26.59 -11.77
CA LEU A 10 -13.36 -26.89 -10.42
C LEU A 10 -13.49 -25.59 -9.63
N TRP A 11 -14.64 -25.35 -8.99
CA TRP A 11 -14.83 -24.17 -8.13
C TRP A 11 -15.74 -24.45 -6.94
N ARG A 12 -15.57 -23.64 -5.90
CA ARG A 12 -16.45 -23.59 -4.74
C ARG A 12 -17.57 -22.58 -4.99
N GLN A 13 -18.81 -23.02 -4.81
CA GLN A 13 -20.01 -22.19 -4.91
C GLN A 13 -20.20 -21.34 -3.64
N PRO A 14 -21.03 -20.28 -3.68
CA PRO A 14 -21.30 -19.41 -2.52
C PRO A 14 -21.92 -20.14 -1.32
N ASP A 15 -22.65 -21.22 -1.57
CA ASP A 15 -23.24 -22.11 -0.56
C ASP A 15 -22.20 -23.01 0.15
N GLY A 16 -20.94 -22.95 -0.29
CA GLY A 16 -19.84 -23.70 0.29
C GLY A 16 -19.58 -25.07 -0.35
N TYR A 17 -20.43 -25.52 -1.27
CA TYR A 17 -20.28 -26.79 -1.99
C TYR A 17 -19.35 -26.65 -3.20
N TRP A 18 -18.89 -27.77 -3.73
CA TRP A 18 -17.99 -27.85 -4.86
C TRP A 18 -18.72 -28.33 -6.11
N ARG A 19 -18.43 -27.70 -7.26
CA ARG A 19 -18.90 -28.13 -8.56
C ARG A 19 -17.77 -28.14 -9.57
N TRP A 20 -17.98 -28.92 -10.63
CA TRP A 20 -17.12 -28.89 -11.80
C TRP A 20 -17.92 -28.59 -13.08
N GLN A 21 -17.24 -28.08 -14.10
CA GLN A 21 -17.77 -27.83 -15.44
C GLN A 21 -16.73 -28.23 -16.45
N TYR A 22 -17.14 -29.05 -17.40
CA TYR A 22 -16.35 -29.32 -18.60
C TYR A 22 -16.61 -28.21 -19.62
N ALA A 23 -15.55 -27.68 -20.20
CA ALA A 23 -15.60 -26.71 -21.26
C ALA A 23 -14.81 -27.24 -22.46
N LEU A 24 -15.54 -27.45 -23.56
CA LEU A 24 -14.97 -27.69 -24.87
C LEU A 24 -14.91 -26.33 -25.57
N SER A 25 -13.69 -25.88 -25.84
CA SER A 25 -13.50 -24.70 -26.70
C SER A 25 -13.79 -25.16 -28.12
N GLY A 26 -14.76 -24.52 -28.76
CA GLY A 26 -15.26 -24.97 -30.04
C GLY A 26 -14.23 -24.90 -31.16
N GLN A 27 -13.85 -26.04 -31.73
CA GLN A 27 -12.96 -26.09 -32.88
C GLN A 27 -13.74 -25.79 -34.16
N ASP A 28 -13.16 -24.98 -35.06
CA ASP A 28 -13.69 -24.66 -36.39
C ASP A 28 -15.07 -23.96 -36.42
N GLY A 29 -15.38 -23.16 -35.40
CA GLY A 29 -16.59 -22.32 -35.38
C GLY A 29 -17.85 -23.05 -34.89
N VAL A 30 -17.74 -24.30 -34.46
CA VAL A 30 -18.75 -24.95 -33.62
C VAL A 30 -18.72 -24.26 -32.25
N GLY A 31 -19.85 -23.88 -31.69
CA GLY A 31 -19.88 -23.06 -30.46
C GLY A 31 -19.24 -23.73 -29.23
N ASP A 32 -18.78 -22.90 -28.27
CA ASP A 32 -18.27 -23.36 -26.99
C ASP A 32 -19.32 -24.24 -26.27
N THR A 33 -18.97 -25.50 -26.01
CA THR A 33 -19.85 -26.40 -25.27
C THR A 33 -19.45 -26.39 -23.80
N ARG A 34 -20.42 -26.16 -22.92
CA ARG A 34 -20.22 -26.13 -21.47
C ARG A 34 -21.16 -27.11 -20.79
N LEU A 35 -20.61 -28.13 -20.13
CA LEU A 35 -21.39 -29.09 -19.35
C LEU A 35 -21.12 -28.88 -17.86
N LEU A 36 -22.16 -28.54 -17.12
CA LEU A 36 -22.11 -28.38 -15.67
C LEU A 36 -22.36 -29.73 -14.97
N SER A 37 -21.63 -30.02 -13.90
CA SER A 37 -21.90 -31.19 -13.06
C SER A 37 -23.34 -31.17 -12.54
N HIS A 38 -24.02 -32.31 -12.61
CA HIS A 38 -25.38 -32.42 -12.08
C HIS A 38 -25.39 -32.21 -10.55
N THR A 39 -24.47 -32.88 -9.85
CA THR A 39 -24.35 -32.88 -8.39
C THR A 39 -23.37 -31.82 -7.89
N ALA A 40 -23.65 -31.28 -6.70
CA ALA A 40 -22.71 -30.49 -5.91
C ALA A 40 -22.12 -31.36 -4.80
N PHE A 41 -20.82 -31.24 -4.55
CA PHE A 41 -20.06 -32.10 -3.65
C PHE A 41 -19.68 -31.37 -2.37
N ALA A 42 -19.59 -32.10 -1.26
CA ALA A 42 -19.26 -31.50 0.04
C ALA A 42 -17.77 -31.13 0.14
N SER A 43 -16.91 -31.86 -0.57
CA SER A 43 -15.45 -31.65 -0.55
C SER A 43 -14.86 -31.43 -1.94
N ARG A 44 -13.69 -30.79 -1.97
CA ARG A 44 -12.93 -30.53 -3.20
C ARG A 44 -12.45 -31.84 -3.82
N GLU A 45 -11.91 -32.72 -2.99
CA GLU A 45 -11.33 -34.00 -3.39
C GLU A 45 -12.39 -34.91 -4.01
N GLU A 46 -13.60 -34.92 -3.45
CA GLU A 46 -14.75 -35.65 -3.99
C GLU A 46 -15.18 -35.10 -5.35
N ALA A 47 -15.30 -33.77 -5.49
CA ALA A 47 -15.61 -33.15 -6.76
C ALA A 47 -14.53 -33.45 -7.83
N ARG A 48 -13.26 -33.43 -7.44
CA ARG A 48 -12.12 -33.75 -8.32
C ARG A 48 -12.14 -35.22 -8.75
N ALA A 49 -12.42 -36.13 -7.82
CA ALA A 49 -12.52 -37.56 -8.12
C ALA A 49 -13.67 -37.82 -9.09
N ALA A 50 -14.85 -37.25 -8.83
CA ALA A 50 -16.00 -37.37 -9.72
C ALA A 50 -15.72 -36.80 -11.12
N ALA A 51 -15.05 -35.65 -11.21
CA ALA A 51 -14.59 -35.09 -12.48
C ALA A 51 -13.61 -36.01 -13.20
N GLY A 52 -12.62 -36.57 -12.51
CA GLY A 52 -11.63 -37.49 -13.08
C GLY A 52 -12.23 -38.84 -13.51
N THR A 53 -13.29 -39.30 -12.85
CA THR A 53 -14.06 -40.47 -13.31
C THR A 53 -14.83 -40.17 -14.59
N ALA A 54 -15.43 -38.98 -14.70
CA ALA A 54 -16.16 -38.58 -15.89
C ALA A 54 -15.26 -38.25 -17.09
N TYR A 55 -14.07 -37.68 -16.83
CA TYR A 55 -13.13 -37.20 -17.84
C TYR A 55 -11.68 -37.54 -17.44
N PRO A 56 -11.20 -38.77 -17.67
CA PRO A 56 -9.89 -39.22 -17.19
C PRO A 56 -8.70 -38.54 -17.90
N ASP A 57 -8.87 -38.14 -19.16
CA ASP A 57 -7.80 -37.58 -20.00
C ASP A 57 -7.81 -36.05 -20.10
N VAL A 58 -8.73 -35.39 -19.38
CA VAL A 58 -8.93 -33.94 -19.45
C VAL A 58 -8.24 -33.25 -18.28
N SER A 59 -7.55 -32.15 -18.57
CA SER A 59 -6.89 -31.34 -17.54
C SER A 59 -7.90 -30.70 -16.59
N ILE A 60 -7.70 -30.89 -15.28
CA ILE A 60 -8.55 -30.33 -14.22
C ILE A 60 -7.91 -29.06 -13.64
N ASP A 61 -8.57 -27.92 -13.81
CA ASP A 61 -8.14 -26.60 -13.36
C ASP A 61 -8.95 -26.12 -12.13
N ASP A 62 -8.26 -25.86 -11.01
CA ASP A 62 -8.86 -25.35 -9.77
C ASP A 62 -8.93 -23.80 -9.80
N LEU A 63 -10.13 -23.26 -10.02
CA LEU A 63 -10.36 -21.81 -10.12
C LEU A 63 -10.21 -21.10 -8.76
N THR A 64 -10.49 -21.79 -7.66
CA THR A 64 -10.36 -21.27 -6.30
C THR A 64 -8.90 -21.02 -5.90
N ALA A 65 -8.00 -21.92 -6.27
CA ALA A 65 -6.57 -21.76 -6.03
C ALA A 65 -6.00 -20.53 -6.76
N ARG A 66 -6.45 -20.28 -8.00
CA ARG A 66 -6.03 -19.11 -8.80
C ARG A 66 -6.49 -17.79 -8.18
N ARG A 67 -7.72 -17.73 -7.65
CA ARG A 67 -8.27 -16.51 -7.02
C ARG A 67 -7.48 -16.11 -5.76
N ARG A 68 -7.05 -17.09 -4.96
CA ARG A 68 -6.27 -16.85 -3.72
C ARG A 68 -4.89 -16.27 -4.02
N ARG A 69 -4.20 -16.74 -5.07
CA ARG A 69 -2.91 -16.18 -5.50
C ARG A 69 -3.01 -14.73 -5.96
N ARG A 70 -4.05 -14.37 -6.72
CA ARG A 70 -4.26 -12.98 -7.16
C ARG A 70 -4.51 -12.01 -6.01
N TRP A 71 -5.20 -12.44 -4.96
CA TRP A 71 -5.45 -11.57 -3.81
C TRP A 71 -4.19 -11.28 -2.99
N LEU A 72 -3.29 -12.26 -2.86
CA LEU A 72 -2.02 -12.05 -2.16
C LEU A 72 -1.13 -11.03 -2.87
N THR A 73 -1.06 -11.06 -4.21
CA THR A 73 -0.27 -10.07 -4.95
C THR A 73 -0.89 -8.68 -4.92
N PHE A 74 -2.21 -8.55 -5.05
CA PHE A 74 -2.88 -7.25 -4.91
C PHE A 74 -2.77 -6.67 -3.49
N GLY A 75 -2.90 -7.49 -2.45
CA GLY A 75 -2.74 -7.07 -1.07
C GLY A 75 -1.33 -6.53 -0.77
N CYS A 76 -0.28 -7.18 -1.30
CA CYS A 76 1.10 -6.69 -1.19
C CYS A 76 1.30 -5.37 -1.95
N MET A 77 0.76 -5.24 -3.16
CA MET A 77 0.89 -3.99 -3.94
C MET A 77 0.19 -2.80 -3.28
N LEU A 78 -1.02 -3.00 -2.75
CA LEU A 78 -1.73 -1.96 -1.99
C LEU A 78 -0.97 -1.55 -0.72
N SER A 79 -0.36 -2.51 -0.03
CA SER A 79 0.46 -2.23 1.15
C SER A 79 1.72 -1.43 0.80
N ALA A 80 2.40 -1.77 -0.30
CA ALA A 80 3.59 -1.04 -0.77
C ALA A 80 3.27 0.40 -1.19
N LEU A 81 2.14 0.62 -1.88
CA LEU A 81 1.67 1.96 -2.25
C LEU A 81 1.30 2.79 -1.01
N GLY A 82 0.62 2.20 -0.02
CA GLY A 82 0.31 2.87 1.25
C GLY A 82 1.56 3.28 2.02
N ALA A 83 2.57 2.42 2.08
CA ALA A 83 3.83 2.71 2.76
C ALA A 83 4.60 3.87 2.11
N LEU A 84 4.65 3.91 0.76
CA LEU A 84 5.27 5.01 0.02
C LEU A 84 4.52 6.33 0.23
N GLY A 85 3.18 6.30 0.25
CA GLY A 85 2.36 7.46 0.56
C GLY A 85 2.62 8.01 1.98
N ALA A 86 2.67 7.14 2.98
CA ALA A 86 2.96 7.52 4.35
C ALA A 86 4.37 8.14 4.51
N LEU A 87 5.38 7.55 3.86
CA LEU A 87 6.74 8.11 3.82
C LEU A 87 6.79 9.50 3.18
N ALA A 88 6.05 9.72 2.09
CA ALA A 88 5.97 11.03 1.44
C ALA A 88 5.33 12.09 2.36
N VAL A 89 4.27 11.73 3.09
CA VAL A 89 3.61 12.64 4.05
C VAL A 89 4.55 12.99 5.21
N VAL A 90 5.26 12.01 5.78
CA VAL A 90 6.25 12.25 6.84
C VAL A 90 7.40 13.15 6.36
N ALA A 91 7.91 12.92 5.14
CA ALA A 91 8.97 13.75 4.57
C ALA A 91 8.52 15.20 4.36
N VAL A 92 7.28 15.42 3.91
CA VAL A 92 6.71 16.77 3.75
C VAL A 92 6.49 17.44 5.11
N ALA A 93 5.98 16.72 6.10
CA ALA A 93 5.80 17.23 7.46
C ALA A 93 7.15 17.62 8.11
N ALA A 94 8.18 16.78 7.96
CA ALA A 94 9.52 17.06 8.47
C ALA A 94 10.15 18.31 7.83
N ARG A 95 9.94 18.54 6.53
CA ARG A 95 10.40 19.76 5.85
C ARG A 95 9.70 21.03 6.37
N ARG A 96 8.42 20.94 6.72
CA ARG A 96 7.68 22.07 7.31
C ARG A 96 8.22 22.44 8.69
N HIS A 97 8.57 21.44 9.52
CA HIS A 97 9.16 21.70 10.83
C HIS A 97 10.55 22.30 10.77
N HIS A 98 11.39 21.90 9.80
CA HIS A 98 12.72 22.50 9.63
C HIS A 98 12.67 23.99 9.21
N HIS A 99 11.64 24.42 8.47
CA HIS A 99 11.49 25.83 8.12
C HIS A 99 11.00 26.71 9.27
N SER A 100 10.45 26.13 10.34
CA SER A 100 10.03 26.88 11.54
C SER A 100 11.16 27.11 12.55
N ALA A 101 12.32 26.48 12.38
CA ALA A 101 13.51 26.78 13.15
C ALA A 101 14.27 27.95 12.51
N GLN A 102 13.70 29.16 12.56
CA GLN A 102 14.51 30.37 12.44
C GLN A 102 15.42 30.42 13.67
N PRO A 103 16.75 30.32 13.54
CA PRO A 103 17.63 30.77 14.61
C PRO A 103 17.41 32.27 14.74
N THR A 104 16.76 32.67 15.82
CA THR A 104 16.86 34.02 16.37
C THR A 104 18.31 34.20 16.80
N ALA A 105 19.19 34.43 15.83
CA ALA A 105 20.53 34.90 16.05
C ALA A 105 20.41 36.33 16.57
N ALA A 106 20.28 36.43 17.89
CA ALA A 106 20.51 37.63 18.66
C ALA A 106 21.93 38.13 18.35
N ARG A 107 22.04 38.98 17.33
CA ARG A 107 23.26 39.74 17.04
C ARG A 107 23.26 40.96 17.95
N GLN A 108 23.57 40.73 19.22
CA GLN A 108 24.03 41.76 20.14
C GLN A 108 25.36 42.30 19.58
N ARG A 109 25.31 43.38 18.81
CA ARG A 109 26.47 44.14 18.36
C ARG A 109 26.49 45.50 19.05
N GLY A 110 27.37 45.59 20.05
CA GLY A 110 28.21 46.76 20.35
C GLY A 110 27.52 48.11 20.50
N SER A 111 27.08 48.43 21.72
CA SER A 111 26.91 49.81 22.15
C SER A 111 28.17 50.25 22.89
N THR A 112 29.15 50.76 22.13
CA THR A 112 30.28 51.54 22.64
C THR A 112 30.30 52.87 21.93
N ALA A 113 29.37 53.76 22.30
CA ALA A 113 29.47 55.18 21.97
C ALA A 113 29.99 55.91 23.21
N VAL A 114 31.32 55.99 23.26
CA VAL A 114 32.10 56.94 24.03
C VAL A 114 31.55 58.34 23.76
N ARG A 115 30.98 58.99 24.78
CA ARG A 115 30.75 60.45 24.75
C ARG A 115 31.67 61.09 25.76
N GLN A 116 32.82 61.53 25.23
CA GLN A 116 33.62 62.59 25.81
C GLN A 116 32.73 63.82 26.03
N TYR A 117 32.57 64.23 27.28
CA TYR A 117 32.56 65.64 27.62
C TYR A 117 33.49 65.83 28.81
N GLY A 118 34.69 66.32 28.50
CA GLY A 118 35.45 67.14 29.44
C GLY A 118 34.66 68.42 29.77
N VAL A 119 35.10 69.31 30.65
CA VAL A 119 36.27 69.44 31.50
C VAL A 119 35.96 70.73 32.28
N ARG A 120 36.28 70.75 33.58
CA ARG A 120 36.60 71.93 34.42
C ARG A 120 35.56 73.06 34.59
N CYS A 121 35.21 73.33 35.85
CA CYS A 121 35.79 74.39 36.71
C CYS A 121 35.00 74.37 38.04
N ALA A 122 35.56 73.94 39.17
CA ALA A 122 36.42 74.71 40.08
C ALA A 122 35.76 75.95 40.72
N ARG A 123 35.28 75.81 41.96
CA ARG A 123 35.37 76.77 43.10
C ARG A 123 34.64 76.16 44.32
N MET A 124 35.33 75.74 45.40
CA MET A 124 35.76 76.54 46.57
C MET A 124 34.67 77.54 46.99
N THR A 125 34.02 77.44 48.15
CA THR A 125 34.52 77.52 49.55
C THR A 125 33.35 77.11 50.49
N ALA A 126 33.51 76.20 51.46
CA ALA A 126 33.98 76.39 52.84
C ALA A 126 33.00 77.14 53.80
N HIS A 127 32.93 76.62 55.04
CA HIS A 127 32.21 77.08 56.26
C HIS A 127 30.75 76.60 56.37
N ASN A 128 30.33 75.68 57.26
CA ASN A 128 30.67 75.30 58.64
C ASN A 128 30.06 76.23 59.72
N LEU A 129 29.12 75.63 60.46
CA LEU A 129 28.64 75.89 61.84
C LEU A 129 27.85 77.16 62.16
N GLY A 130 26.75 76.93 62.90
CA GLY A 130 26.54 77.55 64.22
C GLY A 130 25.71 78.81 64.23
#